data_AF-A0A2N1HVG3-F1
#
_entry.id   AF-A0A2N1HVG3-F1
#
_cell.length_a   1.000
_cell.length_b   1.000
_cell.length_c   1.000
_cell.angle_alpha   90.00
_cell.angle_beta   90.00
_cell.angle_gamma   90.00
#
_symmetry.space_group_name_H-M   'P 1'
#
loop_
_entity.id
_entity.type
_entity.pdbx_description
1 polymer ?
#
loop_
_entity_poly.entity_id
_entity_poly.type
_entity_poly.pdbx_seq_one_letter_code
_entity_poly.pdbx_strand_id
1 'polypeptide(L)'
;MDAHKIRKNADTCLLELLSADYFASFLCGEEKAKFIEPLFLNRSEDNLAIYQQYFQYNDPITPIMQKYKDAVTVNQIMDQSDLLKTEIFRKVLSL
;
A
#
# COMPACT_ATOMS: atom_id res chain seq x y z
N MET A 1 17.71 -17.24 -7.60
CA MET A 1 17.36 -15.85 -7.96
C MET A 1 16.75 -15.23 -6.71
N ASP A 2 17.20 -14.05 -6.29
CA ASP A 2 16.76 -13.43 -5.03
C ASP A 2 15.35 -12.82 -5.19
N ALA A 3 14.36 -13.36 -4.46
CA ALA A 3 12.96 -12.94 -4.52
C ALA A 3 12.78 -11.45 -4.21
N HIS A 4 13.54 -10.93 -3.25
CA HIS A 4 13.50 -9.53 -2.87
C HIS A 4 13.99 -8.64 -4.03
N LYS A 5 15.07 -9.05 -4.70
CA LYS A 5 15.61 -8.32 -5.86
C LYS A 5 14.65 -8.33 -7.05
N ILE A 6 13.97 -9.45 -7.31
CA ILE A 6 12.96 -9.54 -8.37
C ILE A 6 11.81 -8.57 -8.08
N ARG A 7 11.26 -8.62 -6.85
CA ARG A 7 10.15 -7.75 -6.43
C ARG A 7 10.55 -6.27 -6.54
N LYS A 8 11.72 -5.89 -6.03
CA LYS A 8 12.23 -4.51 -6.12
C LYS A 8 12.31 -4.00 -7.56
N ASN A 9 12.79 -4.83 -8.48
CA ASN A 9 12.89 -4.45 -9.89
C ASN A 9 11.50 -4.28 -10.51
N ALA A 10 10.57 -5.20 -10.24
CA ALA A 10 9.19 -5.10 -10.71
C ALA A 10 8.49 -3.84 -10.16
N ASP A 11 8.63 -3.59 -8.86
CA ASP A 11 8.06 -2.41 -8.17
C ASP A 11 8.59 -1.10 -8.78
N THR A 12 9.88 -1.07 -9.16
CA THR A 12 10.50 0.10 -9.80
C THR A 12 9.93 0.31 -11.21
N CYS A 13 9.81 -0.75 -12.01
CA CYS A 13 9.19 -0.66 -13.34
C CYS A 13 7.72 -0.21 -13.25
N LEU A 14 6.96 -0.68 -12.26
CA LEU A 14 5.56 -0.28 -12.07
C LEU A 14 5.43 1.19 -11.64
N LEU A 15 6.29 1.66 -10.74
CA LEU A 15 6.35 3.06 -10.33
C LEU A 15 6.57 3.98 -11.55
N GLU A 16 7.57 3.65 -12.39
CA GLU A 16 7.88 4.40 -13.61
C GLU A 16 6.74 4.33 -14.63
N LEU A 17 6.21 3.13 -14.89
CA LEU A 17 5.13 2.91 -15.86
C LEU A 17 3.87 3.68 -15.51
N LEU A 18 3.50 3.69 -14.23
CA LEU A 18 2.32 4.38 -13.73
C LEU A 18 2.57 5.87 -13.50
N SER A 19 3.83 6.33 -13.62
CA SER A 19 4.24 7.69 -13.27
C SER A 19 3.75 8.09 -11.87
N ALA A 20 3.85 7.16 -10.93
CA ALA A 20 3.40 7.35 -9.56
C ALA A 20 4.49 8.03 -8.72
N ASP A 21 4.09 8.78 -7.69
CA ASP A 21 5.03 9.44 -6.77
C ASP A 21 5.69 8.42 -5.82
N TYR A 22 4.90 7.44 -5.36
CA TYR A 22 5.29 6.44 -4.36
C TYR A 22 4.80 5.04 -4.77
N PHE A 23 5.53 4.02 -4.35
CA PHE A 23 5.10 2.63 -4.49
C PHE A 23 5.24 1.90 -3.16
N ALA A 24 4.28 1.04 -2.84
CA ALA A 24 4.32 0.18 -1.66
C ALA A 24 3.91 -1.24 -2.07
N SER A 25 4.75 -2.21 -1.71
CA SER A 25 4.57 -3.63 -2.01
C SER A 25 4.70 -4.44 -0.73
N PHE A 26 3.81 -5.40 -0.54
CA PHE A 26 3.75 -6.23 0.66
C PHE A 26 3.45 -7.68 0.32
N LEU A 27 3.92 -8.60 1.15
CA LEU A 27 3.43 -9.97 1.15
C LEU A 27 2.27 -10.10 2.14
N CYS A 28 1.25 -10.86 1.75
CA CYS A 28 0.20 -11.26 2.68
C CYS A 28 0.77 -12.33 3.62
N GLY A 29 0.84 -12.05 4.92
CA GLY A 29 1.26 -13.01 5.93
C GLY A 29 0.20 -14.10 6.18
N GLU A 30 0.59 -15.16 6.87
CA GLU A 30 -0.32 -16.28 7.23
C GLU A 30 -1.33 -15.89 8.32
N GLU A 31 -0.99 -14.91 9.16
CA GLU A 31 -1.91 -14.32 10.13
C GLU A 31 -2.87 -13.35 9.42
N LYS A 32 -4.18 -13.49 9.68
CA LYS A 32 -5.19 -12.57 9.15
C LYS A 32 -4.80 -11.12 9.49
N ALA A 33 -4.78 -10.27 8.46
CA ALA A 33 -4.49 -8.84 8.53
C ALA A 33 -3.04 -8.40 8.79
N LYS A 34 -2.04 -9.30 8.64
CA LYS A 34 -0.62 -8.90 8.73
C LYS A 34 0.05 -8.85 7.37
N PHE A 35 0.59 -7.69 7.02
CA PHE A 35 1.42 -7.50 5.84
C PHE A 35 2.90 -7.55 6.22
N ILE A 36 3.66 -8.40 5.53
CA ILE A 36 5.07 -8.66 5.83
C ILE A 36 5.96 -8.27 4.66
N GLU A 37 7.25 -8.12 4.97
CA GLU A 37 8.29 -7.70 4.02
C GLU A 37 7.89 -6.47 3.20
N PRO A 38 7.65 -5.31 3.83
CA PRO A 38 7.33 -4.10 3.08
C PRO A 38 8.49 -3.74 2.14
N LEU A 39 8.15 -3.30 0.93
CA LEU A 39 9.05 -2.58 0.05
C LEU A 39 8.40 -1.26 -0.33
N PHE A 40 9.08 -0.17 -0.03
CA PHE A 40 8.63 1.17 -0.35
C PHE A 40 9.63 1.83 -1.29
N LEU A 41 9.11 2.46 -2.34
CA LEU A 41 9.87 3.28 -3.24
C LEU A 41 9.46 4.74 -3.08
N ASN A 42 10.45 5.63 -3.10
CA ASN A 42 10.34 7.08 -3.01
C ASN A 42 9.70 7.62 -1.71
N ARG A 43 9.41 6.80 -0.70
CA ARG A 43 8.78 7.21 0.56
C ARG A 43 9.76 7.22 1.73
N SER A 44 9.54 8.09 2.73
CA SER A 44 10.34 8.13 3.96
C SER A 44 10.14 6.89 4.83
N GLU A 45 11.18 6.50 5.57
CA GLU A 45 11.15 5.36 6.49
C GLU A 45 10.16 5.58 7.66
N ASP A 46 9.95 6.82 8.09
CA ASP A 46 9.02 7.16 9.18
C ASP A 46 7.56 6.82 8.84
N ASN A 47 7.14 7.07 7.59
CA ASN A 47 5.80 6.73 7.13
C ASN A 47 5.58 5.21 7.07
N LEU A 48 6.63 4.47 6.73
CA LEU A 48 6.60 3.01 6.75
C LEU A 48 6.41 2.48 8.18
N ALA A 49 7.18 3.00 9.14
CA ALA A 49 7.09 2.57 10.53
C ALA A 49 5.68 2.79 11.11
N ILE A 50 5.08 3.96 10.84
CA ILE A 50 3.72 4.28 11.28
C ILE A 50 2.69 3.34 10.62
N TYR A 51 2.86 3.05 9.32
CA TYR A 51 1.97 2.12 8.63
C TYR A 51 2.05 0.72 9.23
N GLN A 52 3.25 0.19 9.43
CA GLN A 52 3.43 -1.16 9.98
C GLN A 52 2.95 -1.28 11.43
N GLN A 53 3.11 -0.25 12.25
CA GLN A 53 2.71 -0.35 13.66
C GLN A 53 1.20 -0.20 13.86
N TYR A 54 0.54 0.57 12.99
CA TYR A 54 -0.86 0.95 13.20
C TYR A 54 -1.76 0.74 11.98
N PHE A 55 -1.44 1.38 10.85
CA PHE A 55 -2.40 1.43 9.73
C PHE A 55 -2.59 0.09 9.03
N GLN A 56 -1.62 -0.83 9.03
CA GLN A 56 -1.83 -2.16 8.43
C GLN A 56 -3.01 -2.92 9.05
N TYR A 57 -3.35 -2.63 10.31
CA TYR A 57 -4.46 -3.23 11.05
C TYR A 57 -5.74 -2.36 11.06
N ASN A 58 -5.62 -1.07 10.72
CA ASN A 58 -6.69 -0.09 10.79
C ASN A 58 -7.03 0.53 9.42
N ASP A 59 -6.51 -0.06 8.34
CA ASP A 59 -6.76 0.38 6.97
C ASP A 59 -8.15 -0.10 6.50
N PRO A 60 -9.11 0.82 6.25
CA PRO A 60 -10.41 0.44 5.73
C PRO A 60 -10.40 0.11 4.23
N ILE A 61 -9.31 0.45 3.52
CA ILE A 61 -9.18 0.38 2.06
C ILE A 61 -8.69 -1.01 1.64
N THR A 62 -7.55 -1.46 2.19
CA THR A 62 -6.89 -2.70 1.74
C THR A 62 -7.79 -3.95 1.79
N PRO A 63 -8.58 -4.20 2.86
CA PRO A 63 -9.49 -5.37 2.89
C PRO A 63 -10.58 -5.32 1.83
N ILE A 64 -10.99 -4.13 1.38
CA ILE A 64 -11.96 -3.96 0.29
C ILE A 64 -11.27 -4.24 -1.04
N MET A 65 -10.07 -3.67 -1.26
CA MET A 65 -9.26 -3.92 -2.48
C MET A 65 -9.00 -5.42 -2.68
N GLN A 66 -8.65 -6.15 -1.63
CA GLN A 66 -8.38 -7.60 -1.69
C GLN A 66 -9.56 -8.46 -2.16
N LYS A 67 -10.80 -7.95 -2.07
CA LYS A 67 -11.99 -8.65 -2.61
C LYS A 67 -12.04 -8.57 -4.13
N TYR A 68 -11.42 -7.54 -4.71
CA TYR A 68 -11.23 -7.43 -6.14
C TYR A 68 -10.02 -8.29 -6.51
N LYS A 69 -10.19 -9.20 -7.47
CA LYS A 69 -9.12 -10.09 -7.94
C LYS A 69 -8.32 -9.48 -9.09
N ASP A 70 -8.45 -8.16 -9.27
CA ASP A 70 -7.89 -7.36 -10.34
C ASP A 70 -7.36 -6.03 -9.76
N ALA A 71 -6.54 -5.33 -10.54
CA ALA A 71 -6.08 -3.99 -10.18
C ALA A 71 -7.27 -3.02 -10.11
N VAL A 72 -7.41 -2.35 -8.96
CA VAL A 72 -8.46 -1.35 -8.71
C VAL A 72 -7.87 -0.08 -8.12
N THR A 73 -8.47 1.06 -8.44
CA THR A 73 -8.17 2.33 -7.78
C THR A 73 -8.99 2.47 -6.51
N VAL A 74 -8.52 3.27 -5.55
CA VAL A 74 -9.26 3.53 -4.31
C VAL A 74 -10.64 4.13 -4.59
N ASN A 75 -10.73 5.03 -5.57
CA ASN A 75 -11.99 5.67 -5.97
C ASN A 75 -13.00 4.72 -6.64
N GLN A 76 -12.57 3.55 -7.11
CA GLN A 76 -13.50 2.52 -7.59
C GLN A 76 -14.18 1.76 -6.45
N ILE A 77 -13.59 1.80 -5.24
CA ILE A 77 -14.07 0.99 -4.11
C ILE A 77 -14.57 1.84 -2.94
N MET A 78 -14.25 3.14 -2.92
CA MET A 78 -14.62 4.09 -1.89
C MET A 78 -14.76 5.48 -2.51
N ASP A 79 -15.85 6.18 -2.20
CA ASP A 79 -16.03 7.56 -2.64
C ASP A 79 -14.92 8.46 -2.07
N GLN A 80 -14.46 9.43 -2.88
CA GLN A 80 -13.40 10.36 -2.46
C GLN A 80 -13.76 11.09 -1.16
N SER A 81 -15.03 11.49 -1.01
CA SER A 81 -15.52 12.19 0.18
C SER A 81 -15.41 11.36 1.46
N ASP A 82 -15.51 10.03 1.35
CA ASP A 82 -15.35 9.12 2.48
C ASP A 82 -13.87 8.81 2.73
N LEU A 83 -13.07 8.66 1.66
CA LEU A 83 -11.62 8.51 1.76
C LEU A 83 -11.01 9.67 2.56
N LEU A 84 -11.40 10.91 2.26
CA LEU A 84 -10.90 12.11 2.95
C LEU A 84 -11.18 12.10 4.48
N LYS A 85 -12.20 11.37 4.93
CA LYS A 85 -12.55 11.24 6.36
C LYS A 85 -11.71 10.18 7.07
N THR A 86 -11.06 9.28 6.33
CA THR A 86 -10.23 8.22 6.92
C THR A 86 -8.97 8.78 7.56
N GLU A 87 -8.50 8.12 8.62
CA GLU A 87 -7.23 8.47 9.25
C GLU A 87 -6.03 8.16 8.34
N ILE A 88 -6.11 7.06 7.58
CA ILE A 88 -5.06 6.67 6.64
C ILE A 88 -4.84 7.72 5.56
N PHE A 89 -5.89 8.38 5.08
CA PHE A 89 -5.73 9.48 4.14
C PHE A 89 -4.89 10.60 4.75
N ARG A 90 -5.27 11.09 5.94
CA ARG A 90 -4.60 12.23 6.60
C ARG A 90 -3.17 11.97 7.05
N LYS A 91 -2.82 10.72 7.34
CA LYS A 91 -1.54 10.35 7.97
C LYS A 91 -0.57 9.64 7.03
N VAL A 92 -1.09 9.05 5.97
CA VAL A 92 -0.31 8.23 5.04
C VAL A 92 -0.48 8.76 3.63
N LEU A 93 -1.69 8.81 3.08
CA LEU A 93 -1.89 9.04 1.63
C LEU A 93 -1.80 10.52 1.17
N SER A 94 -1.98 11.49 2.06
CA SER A 94 -2.04 12.92 1.70
C SER A 94 -0.72 13.68 1.86
N LEU A 95 0.38 13.00 2.23
CA LEU A 95 1.66 13.59 2.58
C LEU A 95 2.76 13.23 1.58
#